data_AF-A0ABC9SBD7-F1
#
_entry.id   AF-A0ABC9SBD7-F1
#
_cell.length_a   1.000
_cell.length_b   1.000
_cell.length_c   1.000
_cell.angle_alpha   90.00
_cell.angle_beta   90.00
_cell.angle_gamma   90.00
#
_symmetry.space_group_name_H-M   'P 1'
#
loop_
_entity.id
_entity.type
_entity.pdbx_description
1 polymer ?
#
loop_
_entity_poly.entity_id
_entity_poly.type
_entity_poly.pdbx_seq_one_letter_code
_entity_poly.pdbx_strand_id
1 'polypeptide(L)'
;MTGTHARYVKAAYKEIKIVFLNPKINLNETIKNLVELATLARKDGVLSLEGRVAQIEDDFTRNGLSMIIDGKDLKSVKESLEISIEEMEEYYHGAAHYWETAGETAPTMGLVGAVMGLMLALQKLDNPAEMAAGIAGAFTATVTGIMCSYAIFGPFGHKLKAKSKDIIKEKTVLLEGILGIANGENPRDLENKLLNYIAPGEPKKSQFEG
;
A
#
# COMPACT_ATOMS: atom_id res chain seq x y z
N MET A 1 8.67 -17.28 -5.64
CA MET A 1 9.90 -16.87 -4.94
C MET A 1 11.04 -16.58 -5.91
N THR A 2 11.30 -17.43 -6.91
CA THR A 2 12.34 -17.19 -7.93
C THR A 2 11.98 -16.10 -8.95
N GLY A 3 10.69 -15.79 -9.12
CA GLY A 3 10.21 -14.77 -10.05
C GLY A 3 10.29 -13.32 -9.57
N THR A 4 10.74 -13.06 -8.33
CA THR A 4 10.81 -11.70 -7.75
C THR A 4 12.03 -11.54 -6.86
N HIS A 5 12.52 -10.31 -6.70
CA HIS A 5 13.64 -10.01 -5.79
C HIS A 5 13.33 -10.43 -4.34
N ALA A 6 14.35 -10.91 -3.62
CA ALA A 6 14.20 -11.45 -2.26
C ALA A 6 13.58 -10.45 -1.25
N ARG A 7 13.85 -9.15 -1.44
CA ARG A 7 13.24 -8.07 -0.64
C ARG A 7 11.72 -8.03 -0.75
N TYR A 8 11.19 -8.23 -1.96
CA TYR A 8 9.75 -8.20 -2.21
C TYR A 8 9.05 -9.47 -1.74
N VAL A 9 9.73 -10.61 -1.74
CA VAL A 9 9.21 -11.82 -1.10
C VAL A 9 8.96 -11.57 0.39
N LYS A 10 9.95 -11.02 1.11
CA LYS A 10 9.79 -10.69 2.53
C LYS A 10 8.69 -9.65 2.75
N ALA A 11 8.64 -8.61 1.92
CA ALA A 11 7.62 -7.57 1.97
C ALA A 11 6.21 -8.15 1.77
N ALA A 12 6.01 -8.99 0.75
CA ALA A 12 4.73 -9.58 0.41
C ALA A 12 4.10 -10.35 1.56
N TYR A 13 4.88 -11.12 2.31
CA TYR A 13 4.40 -11.83 3.50
C TYR A 13 4.21 -10.93 4.71
N LYS A 14 5.08 -9.94 4.92
CA LYS A 14 4.95 -8.97 6.01
C LYS A 14 3.68 -8.14 5.88
N GLU A 15 3.42 -7.65 4.66
CA GLU A 15 2.33 -6.73 4.35
C GLU A 15 1.03 -7.42 3.94
N ILE A 16 0.99 -8.76 3.93
CA ILE A 16 -0.24 -9.51 3.63
C ILE A 16 -1.40 -9.14 4.57
N LYS A 17 -1.09 -8.66 5.78
CA LYS A 17 -2.11 -8.19 6.74
C LYS A 17 -2.95 -7.06 6.16
N ILE A 18 -2.40 -6.23 5.28
CA ILE A 18 -3.12 -5.16 4.58
C ILE A 18 -4.23 -5.74 3.70
N VAL A 19 -4.08 -6.93 3.15
CA VAL A 19 -5.15 -7.57 2.35
C VAL A 19 -6.41 -7.76 3.21
N PHE A 20 -6.25 -8.21 4.45
CA PHE A 20 -7.36 -8.55 5.34
C PHE A 20 -7.82 -7.39 6.22
N LEU A 21 -6.90 -6.54 6.66
CA LEU A 21 -7.16 -5.40 7.54
C LEU A 21 -7.06 -4.10 6.74
N ASN A 22 -7.95 -3.15 6.99
CA ASN A 22 -7.83 -1.85 6.35
C ASN A 22 -6.74 -1.03 7.07
N PRO A 23 -5.87 -0.33 6.33
CA PRO A 23 -5.02 0.70 6.91
C PRO A 23 -5.89 1.69 7.70
N LYS A 24 -5.46 2.06 8.90
CA LYS A 24 -6.18 3.03 9.75
C LYS A 24 -5.86 4.45 9.28
N ILE A 25 -6.37 4.81 8.10
CA ILE A 25 -6.13 6.12 7.49
C ILE A 25 -7.38 6.97 7.68
N ASN A 26 -7.20 8.17 8.22
CA ASN A 26 -8.27 9.14 8.40
C ASN A 26 -7.80 10.51 7.89
N LEU A 27 -8.01 10.77 6.60
CA LEU A 27 -7.54 12.00 5.97
C LEU A 27 -8.11 13.26 6.63
N ASN A 28 -9.35 13.23 7.14
CA ASN A 28 -9.91 14.37 7.85
C ASN A 28 -9.13 14.70 9.13
N GLU A 29 -8.70 13.67 9.87
CA GLU A 29 -7.90 13.84 11.09
C GLU A 29 -6.46 14.27 10.76
N THR A 30 -5.87 13.69 9.72
CA THR A 30 -4.57 14.11 9.20
C THR A 30 -4.57 15.59 8.81
N ILE A 31 -5.59 16.03 8.06
CA ILE A 31 -5.75 17.43 7.65
C ILE A 31 -5.94 18.34 8.86
N LYS A 32 -6.81 17.96 9.82
CA LYS A 32 -7.00 18.71 11.06
C LYS A 32 -5.67 18.94 11.79
N ASN A 33 -4.87 17.88 11.97
CA ASN A 33 -3.57 17.97 12.64
C ASN A 33 -2.60 18.90 11.88
N LEU A 34 -2.57 18.83 10.55
CA LEU A 34 -1.74 19.72 9.73
C LEU A 34 -2.19 21.19 9.84
N VAL A 35 -3.49 21.46 9.87
CA VAL A 35 -4.04 22.81 10.03
C VAL A 35 -3.74 23.38 11.42
N GLU A 36 -3.79 22.54 12.47
CA GLU A 36 -3.39 22.93 13.83
C GLU A 36 -1.90 23.30 13.88
N LEU A 37 -1.02 22.50 13.26
CA LEU A 37 0.41 22.80 13.16
C LEU A 37 0.67 24.07 12.34
N ALA A 38 -0.03 24.27 11.23
CA ALA A 38 0.08 25.48 10.41
C ALA A 38 -0.34 26.74 11.19
N THR A 39 -1.41 26.64 11.98
CA THR A 39 -1.88 27.74 12.82
C THR A 39 -0.86 28.12 13.87
N LEU A 40 -0.25 27.13 14.52
CA LEU A 40 0.79 27.35 15.53
C LEU A 40 2.06 27.95 14.88
N ALA A 41 2.53 27.37 13.78
CA ALA A 41 3.71 27.85 13.06
C ALA A 41 3.56 29.28 12.55
N ARG A 42 2.36 29.66 12.09
CA ARG A 42 2.09 31.02 11.63
C ARG A 42 2.06 32.05 12.75
N LYS A 43 1.58 31.65 13.94
CA LYS A 43 1.44 32.54 15.09
C LYS A 43 2.78 32.73 15.83
N ASP A 44 3.45 31.62 16.11
CA ASP A 44 4.59 31.57 17.03
C ASP A 44 5.92 31.24 16.30
N GLY A 45 5.87 31.10 14.97
CA GLY A 45 7.02 30.74 14.12
C GLY A 45 7.23 29.22 14.01
N VAL A 46 7.91 28.75 12.96
CA VAL A 46 8.09 27.31 12.72
C VAL A 46 8.92 26.61 13.80
N LEU A 47 9.87 27.31 14.42
CA LEU A 47 10.67 26.80 15.54
C LEU A 47 9.81 26.40 16.75
N SER A 48 8.63 27.00 16.92
CA SER A 48 7.70 26.65 18.00
C SER A 48 7.17 25.21 17.89
N LEU A 49 7.32 24.58 16.72
CA LEU A 49 6.85 23.22 16.48
C LEU A 49 7.78 22.14 17.08
N GLU A 50 9.02 22.45 17.44
CA GLU A 50 10.05 21.48 17.84
C GLU A 50 9.58 20.51 18.93
N GLY A 51 8.97 21.03 19.99
CA GLY A 51 8.44 20.22 21.10
C GLY A 51 7.29 19.30 20.70
N ARG A 52 6.45 19.70 19.73
CA ARG A 52 5.35 18.87 19.22
C ARG A 52 5.86 17.81 18.23
N VAL A 53 6.80 18.19 17.35
CA VAL A 53 7.39 17.30 16.34
C VAL A 53 8.05 16.09 17.01
N ALA A 54 8.74 16.30 18.13
CA ALA A 54 9.36 15.21 18.90
C ALA A 54 8.36 14.13 19.41
N GLN A 55 7.07 14.46 19.50
CA GLN A 55 6.02 13.55 19.98
C GLN A 55 5.22 12.89 18.84
N ILE A 56 5.46 13.28 17.58
CA ILE A 56 4.75 12.69 16.44
C ILE A 56 5.27 11.28 16.19
N GLU A 57 4.41 10.26 16.25
CA GLU A 57 4.79 8.86 16.03
C GLU A 57 5.18 8.56 14.57
N ASP A 58 4.56 9.23 13.61
CA ASP A 58 4.84 9.02 12.18
C ASP A 58 6.20 9.63 11.78
N ASP A 59 7.16 8.76 11.45
CA ASP A 59 8.51 9.17 11.09
C ASP A 59 8.56 10.05 9.83
N PHE A 60 7.65 9.82 8.86
CA PHE A 60 7.57 10.65 7.64
C PHE A 60 7.27 12.11 7.99
N THR A 61 6.23 12.33 8.79
CA THR A 61 5.82 13.66 9.24
C THR A 61 6.89 14.30 10.13
N ARG A 62 7.45 13.52 11.06
CA ARG A 62 8.51 13.99 11.97
C ARG A 62 9.72 14.49 11.18
N ASN A 63 10.23 13.66 10.25
CA ASN A 63 11.38 14.01 9.44
C ASN A 63 11.11 15.24 8.57
N GLY A 64 9.93 15.33 7.94
CA GLY A 64 9.55 16.48 7.13
C GLY A 64 9.56 17.79 7.91
N LEU A 65 8.93 17.81 9.09
CA LEU A 65 8.87 18.99 9.94
C LEU A 65 10.23 19.33 10.56
N SER A 66 11.02 18.34 10.98
CA SER A 66 12.38 18.54 11.47
C SER A 66 13.27 19.20 10.43
N MET A 67 13.20 18.79 9.16
CA MET A 67 13.98 19.42 8.09
C MET A 67 13.66 20.90 7.90
N ILE A 68 12.39 21.30 8.09
CA ILE A 68 11.99 22.71 8.01
C ILE A 68 12.50 23.47 9.23
N ILE A 69 12.40 22.89 10.44
CA ILE A 69 12.92 23.48 11.68
C ILE A 69 14.44 23.72 11.57
N ASP A 70 15.17 22.78 10.96
CA ASP A 70 16.60 22.88 10.68
C ASP A 70 16.94 23.94 9.61
N GLY A 71 15.94 24.58 9.00
CA GLY A 71 16.12 25.63 8.01
C GLY A 71 16.52 25.14 6.61
N LYS A 72 16.25 23.87 6.28
CA LYS A 72 16.46 23.38 4.91
C LYS A 72 15.52 24.09 3.94
N ASP A 73 15.98 24.27 2.71
CA ASP A 73 15.16 24.87 1.67
C ASP A 73 13.99 23.95 1.28
N LEU A 74 12.86 24.57 0.95
CA LEU A 74 11.61 23.88 0.60
C LEU A 74 11.74 22.88 -0.55
N LYS A 75 12.61 23.18 -1.52
CA LYS A 75 12.83 22.31 -2.68
C LYS A 75 13.50 21.02 -2.25
N SER A 76 14.56 21.11 -1.45
CA SER A 76 15.23 19.94 -0.87
C SER A 76 14.32 19.14 0.05
N VAL A 77 13.48 19.80 0.88
CA VAL A 77 12.49 19.10 1.72
C VAL A 77 11.51 18.32 0.85
N LYS A 78 10.96 18.98 -0.18
CA LYS A 78 10.03 18.35 -1.12
C LYS A 78 10.67 17.15 -1.82
N GLU A 79 11.84 17.33 -2.44
CA GLU A 79 12.57 16.26 -3.13
C GLU A 79 12.84 15.07 -2.21
N SER A 80 13.28 15.31 -0.97
CA SER A 80 13.54 14.24 -0.01
C SER A 80 12.28 13.46 0.38
N LEU A 81 11.15 14.12 0.55
CA LEU A 81 9.89 13.47 0.91
C LEU A 81 9.24 12.78 -0.29
N GLU A 82 9.35 13.34 -1.50
CA GLU A 82 8.90 12.70 -2.74
C GLU A 82 9.64 11.38 -2.99
N ILE A 83 10.97 11.36 -2.82
CA ILE A 83 11.77 10.12 -2.90
C ILE A 83 11.27 9.08 -1.89
N SER A 84 10.95 9.51 -0.66
CA SER A 84 10.42 8.59 0.35
C SER A 84 9.04 8.04 -0.01
N ILE A 85 8.19 8.82 -0.68
CA ILE A 85 6.88 8.36 -1.18
C ILE A 85 7.08 7.37 -2.33
N GLU A 86 7.97 7.69 -3.27
CA GLU A 86 8.27 6.84 -4.44
C GLU A 86 8.83 5.47 -4.01
N GLU A 87 9.80 5.45 -3.10
CA GLU A 87 10.34 4.19 -2.56
C GLU A 87 9.28 3.38 -1.80
N MET A 88 8.36 4.05 -1.10
CA MET A 88 7.24 3.38 -0.44
C MET A 88 6.25 2.79 -1.45
N GLU A 89 5.96 3.51 -2.54
CA GLU A 89 5.11 3.01 -3.61
C GLU A 89 5.74 1.79 -4.29
N GLU A 90 7.02 1.85 -4.63
CA GLU A 90 7.78 0.75 -5.22
C GLU A 90 7.86 -0.47 -4.29
N TYR A 91 8.02 -0.23 -2.98
CA TYR A 91 7.97 -1.28 -1.97
C TYR A 91 6.64 -2.05 -1.99
N TYR A 92 5.51 -1.35 -1.94
CA TYR A 92 4.19 -1.98 -1.98
C TYR A 92 3.88 -2.57 -3.35
N HIS A 93 4.32 -1.94 -4.43
CA HIS A 93 4.18 -2.45 -5.79
C HIS A 93 4.88 -3.80 -5.93
N GLY A 94 6.14 -3.91 -5.53
CA GLY A 94 6.89 -5.16 -5.57
C GLY A 94 6.28 -6.23 -4.66
N ALA A 95 5.76 -5.86 -3.49
CA ALA A 95 5.05 -6.76 -2.59
C ALA A 95 3.74 -7.30 -3.20
N ALA A 96 2.96 -6.45 -3.88
CA ALA A 96 1.76 -6.87 -4.60
C ALA A 96 2.09 -7.77 -5.80
N HIS A 97 3.11 -7.37 -6.57
CA HIS A 97 3.53 -8.06 -7.78
C HIS A 97 3.93 -9.51 -7.49
N TYR A 98 4.55 -9.80 -6.35
CA TYR A 98 4.81 -11.17 -5.91
C TYR A 98 3.55 -12.06 -5.91
N TRP A 99 2.43 -11.56 -5.40
CA TRP A 99 1.18 -12.29 -5.35
C TRP A 99 0.51 -12.40 -6.72
N GLU A 100 0.62 -11.35 -7.55
CA GLU A 100 0.15 -11.37 -8.94
C GLU A 100 0.88 -12.46 -9.73
N THR A 101 2.21 -12.50 -9.69
CA THR A 101 3.02 -13.55 -10.35
C THR A 101 2.70 -14.95 -9.81
N ALA A 102 2.49 -15.09 -8.50
CA ALA A 102 2.07 -16.37 -7.93
C ALA A 102 0.68 -16.80 -8.46
N GLY A 103 -0.23 -15.84 -8.62
CA GLY A 103 -1.54 -16.06 -9.23
C GLY A 103 -1.44 -16.47 -10.70
N GLU A 104 -0.62 -15.80 -11.49
CA GLU A 104 -0.44 -16.10 -12.93
C GLU A 104 0.15 -17.49 -13.17
N THR A 105 1.04 -17.95 -12.28
CA THR A 105 1.73 -19.24 -12.40
C THR A 105 0.96 -20.41 -11.79
N ALA A 106 -0.02 -20.18 -10.90
CA ALA A 106 -0.79 -21.26 -10.28
C ALA A 106 -1.57 -22.16 -11.28
N PRO A 107 -2.25 -21.64 -12.33
CA PRO A 107 -2.97 -22.48 -13.29
C PRO A 107 -2.03 -23.33 -14.14
N THR A 108 -0.85 -22.81 -14.49
CA THR A 108 0.14 -23.56 -15.29
C THR A 108 0.75 -24.70 -14.48
N MET A 109 0.97 -24.49 -13.17
CA MET A 109 1.32 -25.58 -12.26
C MET A 109 0.20 -26.62 -12.13
N GLY A 110 -1.06 -26.19 -12.13
CA GLY A 110 -2.22 -27.07 -12.20
C GLY A 110 -2.25 -27.92 -13.46
N LEU A 111 -1.91 -27.35 -14.62
CA LEU A 111 -1.77 -28.07 -15.90
C LEU A 111 -0.65 -29.11 -15.84
N VAL A 112 0.51 -28.78 -15.25
CA VAL A 112 1.59 -29.77 -15.05
C VAL A 112 1.10 -30.93 -14.19
N GLY A 113 0.41 -30.65 -13.08
CA GLY A 113 -0.18 -31.69 -12.24
C GLY A 113 -1.23 -32.54 -12.97
N ALA A 114 -2.03 -31.92 -13.85
CA ALA A 114 -3.00 -32.62 -14.67
C ALA A 114 -2.34 -33.61 -15.64
N VAL A 115 -1.27 -33.19 -16.32
CA VAL A 115 -0.48 -34.06 -17.19
C VAL A 115 0.09 -35.24 -16.41
N MET A 116 0.67 -34.99 -15.22
CA MET A 116 1.19 -36.06 -14.36
C MET A 116 0.10 -37.06 -13.94
N GLY A 117 -1.09 -36.59 -13.57
CA GLY A 117 -2.21 -37.46 -13.20
C GLY A 117 -2.72 -38.32 -14.35
N LEU A 118 -2.78 -37.75 -15.56
CA LEU A 118 -3.15 -38.50 -16.76
C LEU A 118 -2.08 -39.52 -17.17
N MET A 119 -0.79 -39.20 -17.01
CA MET A 119 0.28 -40.18 -17.23
C MET A 119 0.13 -41.41 -16.32
N LEU A 120 -0.20 -41.19 -15.04
CA LEU A 120 -0.46 -42.28 -14.09
C LEU A 120 -1.70 -43.09 -14.47
N ALA A 121 -2.78 -42.44 -14.90
CA ALA A 121 -4.00 -43.12 -15.34
C ALA A 121 -3.73 -44.04 -16.54
N LEU A 122 -2.95 -43.56 -17.52
CA LEU A 122 -2.58 -44.33 -18.72
C LEU A 122 -1.66 -45.52 -18.43
N GLN A 123 -0.96 -45.54 -17.30
CA GLN A 123 -0.19 -46.71 -16.87
C GLN A 123 -1.08 -47.83 -16.31
N LYS A 124 -2.36 -47.55 -16.01
CA LYS A 124 -3.31 -48.44 -15.33
C LYS A 124 -4.51 -48.81 -16.20
N LEU A 125 -4.30 -48.91 -17.51
CA LEU A 125 -5.36 -49.14 -18.50
C LEU A 125 -6.14 -50.44 -18.29
N ASP A 126 -5.52 -51.42 -17.66
CA ASP A 126 -6.09 -52.73 -17.33
C ASP A 126 -6.95 -52.71 -16.05
N ASN A 127 -6.88 -51.64 -15.25
CA ASN A 127 -7.69 -51.46 -14.05
C ASN A 127 -8.50 -50.14 -14.12
N PRO A 128 -9.79 -50.21 -14.53
CA PRO A 128 -10.63 -49.03 -14.67
C PRO A 128 -10.77 -48.18 -13.40
N ALA A 129 -10.74 -48.80 -12.21
CA ALA A 129 -10.86 -48.08 -10.95
C ALA A 129 -9.60 -47.24 -10.65
N GLU A 130 -8.40 -47.82 -10.86
CA GLU A 130 -7.13 -47.09 -10.70
C GLU A 130 -6.96 -46.00 -11.77
N MET A 131 -7.34 -46.29 -13.02
CA MET A 131 -7.34 -45.30 -14.09
C MET A 131 -8.24 -44.10 -13.75
N ALA A 132 -9.46 -44.36 -13.28
CA ALA A 132 -10.40 -43.31 -12.87
C ALA A 132 -9.84 -42.45 -11.73
N ALA A 133 -9.14 -43.05 -10.77
CA ALA A 133 -8.47 -42.33 -9.69
C ALA A 133 -7.37 -41.37 -10.21
N GLY A 134 -6.57 -41.81 -11.19
CA GLY A 134 -5.55 -40.96 -11.84
C GLY A 134 -6.15 -39.75 -12.57
N ILE A 135 -7.25 -39.97 -13.31
CA ILE A 135 -7.99 -38.89 -13.98
C ILE A 135 -8.58 -37.91 -12.97
N ALA A 136 -9.17 -38.40 -11.87
CA ALA A 136 -9.70 -37.55 -10.81
C ALA A 136 -8.59 -36.68 -10.17
N GLY A 137 -7.40 -37.24 -9.97
CA GLY A 137 -6.22 -36.50 -9.51
C GLY A 137 -5.83 -35.37 -10.48
N ALA A 138 -5.86 -35.64 -11.79
CA ALA A 138 -5.56 -34.65 -12.81
C ALA A 138 -6.57 -33.48 -12.80
N PHE A 139 -7.85 -33.77 -12.67
CA PHE A 139 -8.88 -32.72 -12.54
C PHE A 139 -8.73 -31.92 -11.25
N THR A 140 -8.37 -32.58 -10.15
CA THR A 140 -8.11 -31.90 -8.87
C THR A 140 -6.96 -30.90 -9.00
N ALA A 141 -5.88 -31.26 -9.69
CA ALA A 141 -4.76 -30.35 -9.96
C ALA A 141 -5.19 -29.11 -10.78
N THR A 142 -6.03 -29.30 -11.79
CA THR A 142 -6.56 -28.19 -12.61
C THR A 142 -7.43 -27.25 -11.78
N VAL A 143 -8.39 -27.81 -11.02
CA VAL A 143 -9.32 -27.03 -10.19
C VAL A 143 -8.55 -26.23 -9.13
N THR A 144 -7.60 -26.87 -8.45
CA THR A 144 -6.79 -26.21 -7.41
C THR A 144 -5.90 -25.12 -7.99
N GLY A 145 -5.27 -25.34 -9.16
CA GLY A 145 -4.46 -24.32 -9.83
C GLY A 145 -5.26 -23.07 -10.21
N ILE A 146 -6.45 -23.24 -10.79
CA ILE A 146 -7.37 -22.15 -11.14
C ILE A 146 -7.86 -21.43 -9.88
N MET A 147 -8.26 -22.19 -8.85
CA MET A 147 -8.77 -21.62 -7.60
C MET A 147 -7.70 -20.79 -6.88
N CYS A 148 -6.47 -21.32 -6.74
CA CYS A 148 -5.35 -20.58 -6.15
C CYS A 148 -5.04 -19.29 -6.91
N SER A 149 -5.15 -19.31 -8.25
CA SER A 149 -4.93 -18.13 -9.10
C SER A 149 -5.97 -17.04 -8.84
N TYR A 150 -7.24 -17.36 -9.09
CA TYR A 150 -8.28 -16.34 -9.21
C TYR A 150 -9.03 -16.07 -7.91
N ALA A 151 -9.03 -16.99 -6.95
CA ALA A 151 -9.70 -16.80 -5.67
C ALA A 151 -8.75 -16.35 -4.55
N ILE A 152 -7.45 -16.60 -4.68
CA ILE A 152 -6.47 -16.35 -3.59
C ILE A 152 -5.39 -15.37 -4.04
N PHE A 153 -4.41 -15.81 -4.83
CA PHE A 153 -3.18 -15.06 -5.06
C PHE A 153 -3.39 -13.79 -5.89
N GLY A 154 -4.12 -13.87 -7.00
CA GLY A 154 -4.47 -12.69 -7.81
C GLY A 154 -5.20 -11.62 -6.99
N PRO A 155 -6.31 -11.96 -6.29
CA PRO A 155 -6.99 -11.03 -5.40
C PRO A 155 -6.10 -10.43 -4.30
N PHE A 156 -5.15 -11.18 -3.75
CA PHE A 156 -4.22 -10.67 -2.74
C PHE A 156 -3.33 -9.57 -3.31
N GLY A 157 -2.74 -9.79 -4.49
CA GLY A 157 -1.92 -8.79 -5.18
C GLY A 157 -2.71 -7.52 -5.48
N HIS A 158 -3.87 -7.67 -6.14
CA HIS A 158 -4.72 -6.53 -6.50
C HIS A 158 -5.18 -5.73 -5.27
N LYS A 159 -5.57 -6.41 -4.19
CA LYS A 159 -6.08 -5.75 -2.98
C LYS A 159 -4.96 -5.07 -2.19
N LEU A 160 -3.77 -5.66 -2.13
CA LEU A 160 -2.60 -5.02 -1.52
C LEU A 160 -2.24 -3.74 -2.27
N LYS A 161 -2.18 -3.79 -3.60
CA LYS A 161 -1.93 -2.64 -4.47
C LYS A 161 -3.01 -1.57 -4.37
N ALA A 162 -4.27 -1.96 -4.24
CA ALA A 162 -5.37 -1.00 -4.07
C ALA A 162 -5.26 -0.25 -2.74
N LYS A 163 -5.04 -0.98 -1.64
CA LYS A 163 -4.93 -0.39 -0.29
C LYS A 163 -3.63 0.39 -0.08
N SER A 164 -2.55 0.02 -0.75
CA SER A 164 -1.31 0.80 -0.68
C SER A 164 -1.50 2.20 -1.25
N LYS A 165 -2.37 2.39 -2.25
CA LYS A 165 -2.69 3.73 -2.78
C LYS A 165 -3.27 4.65 -1.71
N ASP A 166 -4.05 4.12 -0.76
CA ASP A 166 -4.58 4.94 0.33
C ASP A 166 -3.44 5.43 1.25
N ILE A 167 -2.47 4.56 1.55
CA ILE A 167 -1.28 4.89 2.35
C ILE A 167 -0.45 5.96 1.64
N ILE A 168 -0.17 5.76 0.34
CA ILE A 168 0.59 6.71 -0.47
C ILE A 168 -0.13 8.07 -0.53
N LYS A 169 -1.46 8.05 -0.70
CA LYS A 169 -2.29 9.26 -0.72
C LYS A 169 -2.22 10.02 0.60
N GLU A 170 -2.24 9.35 1.74
CA GLU A 170 -2.01 9.99 3.05
C GLU A 170 -0.64 10.66 3.11
N LYS A 171 0.43 10.00 2.63
CA LYS A 171 1.76 10.61 2.57
C LYS A 171 1.83 11.81 1.63
N THR A 172 1.10 11.80 0.51
CA THR A 172 0.98 12.97 -0.36
C THR A 172 0.29 14.14 0.34
N VAL A 173 -0.79 13.88 1.10
CA VAL A 173 -1.46 14.94 1.89
C VAL A 173 -0.53 15.50 2.96
N LEU A 174 0.22 14.64 3.64
CA LEU A 174 1.23 15.05 4.63
C LEU A 174 2.32 15.92 3.98
N LEU A 175 2.86 15.51 2.83
CA LEU A 175 3.84 16.29 2.07
C LEU A 175 3.32 17.70 1.77
N GLU A 176 2.14 17.82 1.15
CA GLU A 176 1.57 19.12 0.81
C GLU A 176 1.27 19.98 2.04
N GLY A 177 0.83 19.35 3.14
CA GLY A 177 0.63 20.01 4.42
C GLY A 177 1.92 20.57 5.00
N ILE A 178 2.98 19.77 5.02
CA ILE A 178 4.31 20.12 5.51
C ILE A 178 4.89 21.29 4.71
N LEU A 179 4.77 21.26 3.37
CA LEU A 179 5.20 22.36 2.50
C LEU A 179 4.36 23.63 2.72
N GLY A 180 3.05 23.49 2.92
CA GLY A 180 2.16 24.63 3.23
C GLY A 180 2.50 25.30 4.56
N ILE A 181 2.83 24.51 5.59
CA ILE A 181 3.31 25.01 6.89
C ILE A 181 4.61 25.81 6.70
N ALA A 182 5.57 25.26 5.97
CA ALA A 182 6.87 25.92 5.74
C ALA A 182 6.76 27.19 4.89
N ASN A 183 5.82 27.25 3.95
CA ASN A 183 5.51 28.45 3.17
C ASN A 183 4.74 29.53 3.96
N GLY A 184 4.28 29.23 5.18
CA GLY A 184 3.44 30.14 5.95
C GLY A 184 2.07 30.38 5.31
N GLU A 185 1.53 29.39 4.60
CA GLU A 185 0.19 29.47 3.99
C GLU A 185 -0.88 29.81 5.06
N ASN A 186 -1.97 30.43 4.63
CA ASN A 186 -3.10 30.65 5.55
C ASN A 186 -3.70 29.30 5.93
N PRO A 187 -3.88 28.97 7.23
CA PRO A 187 -4.45 27.69 7.64
C PRO A 187 -5.79 27.35 6.97
N ARG A 188 -6.62 28.37 6.66
CA ARG A 188 -7.88 28.18 5.93
C ARG A 188 -7.66 27.82 4.45
N ASP A 189 -6.71 28.47 3.80
CA ASP A 189 -6.38 28.19 2.39
C ASP A 189 -5.70 26.83 2.26
N LEU A 190 -4.82 26.49 3.21
CA LEU A 190 -4.19 25.17 3.32
C LEU A 190 -5.25 24.08 3.54
N GLU A 191 -6.20 24.28 4.45
CA GLU A 191 -7.30 23.34 4.66
C GLU A 191 -8.08 23.12 3.34
N ASN A 192 -8.50 24.20 2.68
CA ASN A 192 -9.25 24.12 1.42
C ASN A 192 -8.49 23.35 0.35
N LYS A 193 -7.17 23.54 0.25
CA LYS A 193 -6.29 22.78 -0.64
C LYS A 193 -6.27 21.30 -0.27
N LEU A 194 -6.06 20.97 1.01
CA LEU A 194 -5.92 19.58 1.45
C LEU A 194 -7.24 18.80 1.42
N LEU A 195 -8.38 19.45 1.67
CA LEU A 195 -9.71 18.82 1.57
C LEU A 195 -10.04 18.37 0.15
N ASN A 196 -9.33 18.84 -0.89
CA ASN A 196 -9.48 18.35 -2.26
C ASN A 196 -8.86 16.96 -2.47
N TYR A 197 -8.04 16.47 -1.54
CA TYR A 197 -7.58 15.08 -1.57
C TYR A 197 -8.64 14.10 -1.06
N ILE A 198 -9.66 14.54 -0.33
CA ILE A 198 -10.73 13.64 0.13
C ILE A 198 -11.55 13.14 -1.07
N ALA A 199 -11.82 11.84 -1.11
CA ALA A 199 -12.49 11.23 -2.25
C ALA A 199 -13.93 11.75 -2.41
N PRO A 200 -14.47 11.82 -3.65
CA PRO A 200 -15.88 12.12 -3.84
C PRO A 200 -16.76 11.13 -3.07
N GLY A 201 -17.70 11.65 -2.26
CA GLY A 201 -18.60 10.84 -1.43
C GLY A 201 -18.13 10.64 0.02
N GLU A 202 -16.88 10.98 0.35
CA GLU A 202 -16.43 11.06 1.75
C GLU A 202 -16.70 12.46 2.32
N PRO A 203 -17.12 12.58 3.59
CA PRO A 203 -17.40 13.86 4.20
C PRO A 203 -16.11 14.68 4.35
N LYS A 204 -16.13 15.91 3.81
CA LYS A 204 -15.11 16.93 4.07
C LYS A 204 -15.47 17.64 5.37
N LYS A 205 -14.64 17.53 6.40
CA LYS A 205 -14.87 18.18 7.70
C LYS A 205 -13.96 19.39 7.85
N SER A 206 -14.49 20.58 7.53
CA SER A 206 -13.77 21.83 7.79
C SER A 206 -13.68 22.10 9.29
N GLN A 207 -12.56 22.65 9.73
CA GLN A 207 -12.35 23.17 11.07
C GLN A 207 -12.81 24.64 11.22
N PHE A 208 -13.11 25.31 10.10
CA PHE A 208 -13.49 26.73 10.07
C PHE A 208 -14.96 26.97 9.70
N GLU A 209 -15.65 25.97 9.16
CA GLU A 209 -17.09 25.99 8.93
C GLU A 209 -17.77 25.24 10.08
N GLY A 210 -18.47 25.99 10.94
CA GLY A 210 -19.25 25.45 12.06
C GLY A 210 -20.65 25.00 11.65
#